data_AF-D4RYY2-F1
#
_entry.id   AF-D4RYY2-F1
#
_cell.length_a   1.000
_cell.length_b   1.000
_cell.length_c   1.000
_cell.angle_alpha   90.00
_cell.angle_beta   90.00
_cell.angle_gamma   90.00
#
_symmetry.space_group_name_H-M   'P 1'
#
loop_
_entity.id
_entity.type
_entity.pdbx_description
1 polymer ?
#
loop_
_entity_poly.entity_id
_entity_poly.type
_entity_poly.pdbx_seq_one_letter_code
_entity_poly.pdbx_strand_id
1 'polypeptide(L)'
;MDTKALRQKILDLAIRGKLVPQDPNDEPASVLIERIRAEKLQMVKDGKLKPKDIKNDTIIFKGDDNLHYEKFSDGSVKLCDFESDYEIPNNWVWCNLGLLFNHNTGKALNSANSEGKALTYITTSNVYWNRFELNDLKSMPFTDSE
;
A
#
# COMPACT_ATOMS: atom_id res chain seq x y z
N MET A 1 -31.18 10.49 -12.02
CA MET A 1 -29.72 10.30 -12.15
C MET A 1 -29.24 9.52 -10.94
N ASP A 2 -28.59 8.39 -11.15
CA ASP A 2 -28.05 7.57 -10.05
C ASP A 2 -26.80 8.26 -9.46
N THR A 3 -27.00 8.96 -8.34
CA THR A 3 -25.95 9.75 -7.66
C THR A 3 -24.88 8.88 -7.00
N LYS A 4 -25.19 7.61 -6.71
CA LYS A 4 -24.23 6.66 -6.13
C LYS A 4 -23.25 6.17 -7.19
N ALA A 5 -23.76 5.81 -8.38
CA ALA A 5 -22.93 5.43 -9.51
C ALA A 5 -21.98 6.57 -9.94
N LEU A 6 -22.46 7.81 -9.92
CA LEU A 6 -21.63 8.99 -10.25
C LEU A 6 -20.48 9.20 -9.26
N ARG A 7 -20.75 9.11 -7.95
CA ARG A 7 -19.71 9.25 -6.91
C ARG A 7 -18.66 8.16 -7.01
N GLN A 8 -19.08 6.91 -7.25
CA GLN A 8 -18.15 5.79 -7.43
C GLN A 8 -17.24 6.01 -8.64
N LYS A 9 -17.78 6.52 -9.74
CA LYS A 9 -17.03 6.82 -10.97
C LYS A 9 -16.04 7.97 -10.77
N ILE A 10 -16.43 9.02 -10.03
CA ILE A 10 -15.52 10.11 -9.68
C ILE A 10 -14.38 9.61 -8.80
N LEU A 11 -14.65 8.76 -7.81
CA LEU A 11 -13.63 8.17 -6.95
C LEU A 11 -12.64 7.29 -7.73
N ASP A 12 -13.14 6.43 -8.63
CA ASP A 12 -12.28 5.61 -9.50
C ASP A 12 -11.40 6.47 -10.41
N LEU A 13 -11.95 7.54 -10.99
CA LEU A 13 -11.17 8.51 -11.78
C LEU A 13 -10.14 9.26 -10.92
N ALA A 14 -10.46 9.57 -9.66
CA ALA A 14 -9.54 10.20 -8.72
C ALA A 14 -8.35 9.28 -8.41
N ILE A 15 -8.62 8.02 -8.09
CA ILE A 15 -7.59 7.01 -7.79
C ILE A 15 -6.66 6.81 -8.99
N ARG A 16 -7.20 6.85 -10.21
CA ARG A 16 -6.42 6.73 -11.45
C ARG A 16 -5.72 8.04 -11.88
N GLY A 17 -5.88 9.14 -11.14
CA GLY A 17 -5.32 10.45 -11.50
C GLY A 17 -5.98 11.12 -12.72
N LYS A 18 -7.15 10.64 -13.17
CA LYS A 18 -7.83 11.08 -14.40
C LYS A 18 -8.85 12.21 -14.19
N LEU A 19 -8.80 12.89 -13.03
CA LEU A 19 -9.67 14.05 -12.76
C LEU A 19 -9.15 15.35 -13.38
N VAL A 20 -7.94 15.32 -13.94
CA VAL A 20 -7.30 16.45 -14.63
C VAL A 20 -7.05 16.04 -16.08
N PRO A 21 -7.21 16.95 -17.08
CA PRO A 21 -6.85 16.68 -18.45
C PRO A 21 -5.44 16.11 -18.55
N GLN A 22 -5.30 14.96 -19.20
CA GLN A 22 -4.01 14.32 -19.45
C GLN A 22 -3.48 14.85 -20.77
N ASP A 23 -2.20 15.22 -20.84
CA ASP A 23 -1.56 15.51 -22.11
C ASP A 23 -1.08 14.19 -22.73
N PRO A 24 -1.55 13.80 -23.93
CA PRO A 24 -1.04 12.61 -24.61
C PRO A 24 0.46 12.67 -24.93
N ASN A 25 1.05 13.87 -24.90
CA ASN A 25 2.49 14.10 -25.08
C ASN A 25 3.28 14.07 -23.76
N ASP A 26 2.62 13.88 -22.61
CA ASP A 26 3.32 13.75 -21.34
C ASP A 26 4.26 12.53 -21.39
N GLU A 27 5.54 12.79 -21.13
CA GLU A 27 6.55 11.73 -21.09
C GLU A 27 6.26 10.78 -19.93
N PRO A 28 6.43 9.45 -20.12
CA PRO A 28 6.31 8.53 -19.00
C PRO A 28 7.38 8.84 -17.95
N ALA A 29 7.06 8.65 -16.68
CA ALA A 29 7.97 8.94 -15.57
C ALA A 29 9.34 8.25 -15.71
N SER A 30 9.41 7.11 -16.41
CA SER A 30 10.66 6.42 -16.73
C SER A 30 11.64 7.28 -17.52
N VAL A 31 11.15 8.04 -18.51
CA VAL A 31 11.97 8.94 -19.35
C VAL A 31 12.50 10.12 -18.54
N LEU A 32 11.65 10.69 -17.68
CA LEU A 32 12.07 11.76 -16.76
C LEU A 32 13.19 11.28 -15.82
N ILE A 33 13.07 10.08 -15.26
CA ILE A 33 14.08 9.49 -14.37
C ILE A 33 15.41 9.30 -15.11
N GLU A 34 15.39 8.81 -16.36
CA GLU A 34 16.58 8.69 -17.20
C GLU A 34 17.26 10.05 -17.45
N ARG A 35 16.48 11.10 -17.76
CA ARG A 35 16.99 12.46 -17.95
C ARG A 35 17.66 13.00 -16.68
N ILE A 36 17.01 12.85 -15.53
CA ILE A 36 17.56 13.26 -14.23
C ILE A 36 18.90 12.57 -13.96
N ARG A 37 19.02 11.27 -14.26
CA ARG A 37 20.29 10.54 -14.10
C ARG A 37 21.40 11.08 -15.02
N ALA A 38 21.08 11.32 -16.28
CA ALA A 38 22.03 11.89 -17.23
C ALA A 38 22.50 13.29 -16.80
N GLU A 39 21.57 14.12 -16.33
CA GLU A 39 21.87 15.46 -15.82
C GLU A 39 22.75 15.42 -14.56
N LYS A 40 22.45 14.54 -13.59
CA LYS A 40 23.29 14.32 -12.41
C LYS A 40 24.71 13.89 -12.80
N LEU A 41 24.88 13.01 -13.79
CA LEU A 41 26.20 12.60 -14.29
C LEU A 41 26.96 13.77 -14.91
N GLN A 42 26.28 14.63 -15.67
CA GLN A 42 26.89 15.82 -16.24
C GLN A 42 27.30 16.83 -15.16
N MET A 43 26.46 17.04 -14.14
CA MET A 43 26.78 17.91 -13.01
C MET A 43 28.01 17.46 -12.20
N VAL A 44 28.30 16.15 -12.17
CA VAL A 44 29.56 15.64 -11.60
C VAL A 44 30.75 15.92 -12.50
N LYS A 45 30.61 15.79 -13.83
CA LYS A 45 31.66 16.21 -14.77
C LYS A 45 31.96 17.71 -14.67
N ASP A 46 30.92 18.51 -14.49
CA ASP A 46 30.99 19.97 -14.35
C ASP A 46 31.46 20.42 -12.95
N GLY A 47 31.70 19.48 -12.02
CA GLY A 47 32.18 19.75 -10.66
C GLY A 47 31.14 20.37 -9.71
N LYS A 48 29.87 20.47 -10.11
CA LYS A 48 28.77 20.99 -9.28
C LYS A 48 28.29 19.98 -8.23
N LEU A 49 28.42 18.69 -8.53
CA LEU A 49 28.13 17.58 -7.61
C LEU A 49 29.39 16.77 -7.36
N LYS A 50 29.51 16.15 -6.18
CA LYS A 50 30.63 15.24 -5.89
C LYS A 50 30.25 13.84 -6.37
N PRO A 51 31.21 13.02 -6.86
CA PRO A 51 30.93 11.64 -7.28
C PRO A 51 30.27 10.77 -6.20
N LYS A 52 30.50 11.08 -4.91
CA LYS A 52 29.85 10.39 -3.79
C LYS A 52 28.34 10.62 -3.73
N ASP A 53 27.84 11.74 -4.27
CA ASP A 53 26.43 12.14 -4.17
C ASP A 53 25.55 11.38 -5.19
N ILE A 54 26.15 10.71 -6.19
CA ILE A 54 25.48 9.82 -7.15
C ILE A 54 25.83 8.34 -6.97
N LYS A 55 26.75 8.00 -6.06
CA LYS A 55 27.26 6.63 -5.91
C LYS A 55 26.18 5.62 -5.51
N ASN A 56 25.16 6.10 -4.81
CA ASN A 56 24.05 5.28 -4.28
C ASN A 56 22.77 5.41 -5.12
N ASP A 57 22.85 5.91 -6.35
CA ASP A 57 21.66 5.97 -7.23
C ASP A 57 21.33 4.55 -7.70
N THR A 58 20.18 4.03 -7.27
CA THR A 58 19.70 2.69 -7.56
C THR A 58 18.51 2.72 -8.53
N ILE A 59 18.18 1.56 -9.09
CA ILE A 59 17.03 1.41 -9.99
C ILE A 59 16.01 0.49 -9.34
N ILE A 60 14.86 1.05 -8.97
CA ILE A 60 13.72 0.25 -8.52
C ILE A 60 12.93 -0.21 -9.76
N PHE A 61 12.68 -1.51 -9.87
CA PHE A 61 11.87 -2.09 -10.95
C PHE A 61 10.91 -3.15 -10.40
N LYS A 62 9.89 -3.52 -11.19
CA LYS A 62 8.90 -4.54 -10.81
C LYS A 62 9.25 -5.86 -11.51
N GLY A 63 9.32 -6.96 -10.76
CA GLY A 63 9.56 -8.30 -11.29
C GLY A 63 8.27 -8.97 -11.82
N ASP A 64 8.44 -10.13 -12.45
CA ASP A 64 7.34 -10.95 -12.99
C ASP A 64 6.40 -11.49 -11.90
N ASP A 65 6.89 -11.56 -10.67
CA ASP A 65 6.17 -11.93 -9.45
C ASP A 65 5.35 -10.79 -8.83
N ASN A 66 5.29 -9.64 -9.51
CA ASN A 66 4.72 -8.38 -9.04
C ASN A 66 5.42 -7.74 -7.81
N LEU A 67 6.59 -8.21 -7.41
CA LEU A 67 7.37 -7.60 -6.33
C LEU A 67 8.31 -6.51 -6.87
N HIS A 68 8.72 -5.59 -6.00
CA HIS A 68 9.66 -4.53 -6.35
C HIS A 68 11.09 -4.93 -5.97
N TYR A 69 12.05 -4.60 -6.84
CA TYR A 69 13.45 -4.92 -6.70
C TYR A 69 14.30 -3.67 -6.89
N GLU A 70 15.35 -3.53 -6.10
CA GLU A 70 16.37 -2.49 -6.20
C GLU A 70 17.62 -3.06 -6.87
N LYS A 71 18.00 -2.49 -8.01
CA LYS A 71 19.25 -2.80 -8.70
C LYS A 71 20.31 -1.76 -8.36
N PHE A 72 21.43 -2.24 -7.83
CA PHE A 72 22.60 -1.43 -7.51
C PHE A 72 23.52 -1.25 -8.72
N SER A 73 24.43 -0.28 -8.61
CA SER A 73 25.41 0.05 -9.65
C SER A 73 26.43 -1.05 -9.91
N ASP A 74 26.65 -1.96 -8.94
CA ASP A 74 27.49 -3.15 -9.08
C ASP A 74 26.79 -4.33 -9.80
N GLY A 75 25.51 -4.15 -10.16
CA GLY A 75 24.69 -5.17 -10.82
C GLY A 75 23.98 -6.11 -9.86
N SER A 76 24.21 -6.01 -8.54
CA SER A 76 23.42 -6.74 -7.56
C SER A 76 21.96 -6.28 -7.59
N VAL A 77 21.06 -7.23 -7.43
CA VAL A 77 19.62 -6.99 -7.36
C VAL A 77 19.15 -7.49 -6.01
N LYS A 78 18.48 -6.62 -5.28
CA LYS A 78 17.91 -6.91 -3.97
C LYS A 78 16.41 -6.73 -4.07
N LEU A 79 15.67 -7.67 -3.50
CA LEU A 79 14.24 -7.47 -3.30
C LEU A 79 14.07 -6.21 -2.42
N CYS A 80 13.19 -5.29 -2.82
CA CYS A 80 12.75 -4.19 -1.95
C CYS A 80 11.83 -4.77 -0.87
N ASP A 81 12.38 -5.64 -0.04
CA ASP A 81 11.76 -6.03 1.20
C ASP A 81 11.91 -4.90 2.21
N PHE A 82 11.05 -4.93 3.23
CA PHE A 82 11.22 -4.09 4.39
C PHE A 82 12.56 -4.45 5.07
N GLU A 83 13.61 -3.72 4.71
CA GLU A 83 14.90 -3.86 5.35
C GLU A 83 14.88 -3.13 6.67
N SER A 84 14.84 -3.91 7.74
CA SER A 84 15.05 -3.41 9.08
C SER A 84 16.52 -3.58 9.43
N ASP A 85 17.16 -2.53 9.96
CA ASP A 85 18.54 -2.58 10.48
C ASP A 85 18.68 -3.44 11.76
N TYR A 86 17.63 -4.16 12.16
CA TYR A 86 17.59 -4.97 13.38
C TYR A 86 17.89 -6.43 13.05
N GLU A 87 18.85 -7.01 13.78
CA GLU A 87 19.08 -8.45 13.75
C GLU A 87 17.87 -9.19 14.35
N ILE A 88 17.36 -10.17 13.61
CA ILE A 88 16.33 -11.10 14.06
C ILE A 88 16.97 -12.48 14.30
N PRO A 89 16.40 -13.33 15.17
CA PRO A 89 16.91 -14.68 15.37
C PRO A 89 16.97 -15.50 14.07
N ASN A 90 17.91 -16.45 13.98
CA ASN A 90 18.18 -17.24 12.76
C ASN A 90 16.96 -18.00 12.18
N ASN A 91 15.91 -18.20 12.98
CA ASN A 91 14.69 -18.90 12.57
C ASN A 91 13.51 -17.96 12.27
N TRP A 92 13.74 -16.64 12.22
CA TRP A 92 12.72 -15.64 11.89
C TRP A 92 12.91 -15.14 10.47
N VAL A 93 11.80 -14.73 9.85
CA VAL A 93 11.80 -14.10 8.54
C VAL A 93 10.85 -12.91 8.56
N TRP A 94 11.24 -11.82 7.91
CA TRP A 94 10.32 -10.72 7.64
C TRP A 94 9.26 -11.19 6.65
N CYS A 95 7.99 -10.94 6.93
CA CYS A 95 6.91 -11.25 6.02
C CYS A 95 5.82 -10.19 6.10
N ASN A 96 5.08 -10.04 5.00
CA ASN A 96 3.90 -9.19 4.99
C ASN A 96 2.78 -9.86 5.81
N LEU A 97 2.13 -9.09 6.69
CA LEU A 97 1.06 -9.58 7.54
C LEU A 97 -0.10 -10.21 6.73
N GLY A 98 -0.37 -9.70 5.52
CA GLY A 98 -1.39 -10.24 4.61
C GLY A 98 -1.08 -11.63 4.05
N LEU A 99 0.15 -12.14 4.19
CA LEU A 99 0.50 -13.53 3.87
C LEU A 99 0.12 -14.49 5.01
N LEU A 100 -0.02 -13.98 6.24
CA LEU A 100 -0.25 -14.81 7.43
C LEU A 100 -1.74 -15.02 7.72
N PHE A 101 -2.59 -14.04 7.41
CA PHE A 101 -4.03 -14.18 7.58
C PHE A 101 -4.83 -13.38 6.56
N ASN A 102 -6.01 -13.90 6.25
CA ASN A 102 -7.04 -13.16 5.56
C ASN A 102 -7.70 -12.19 6.54
N HIS A 103 -7.85 -10.93 6.14
CA HIS A 103 -8.61 -9.96 6.90
C HIS A 103 -9.89 -9.62 6.13
N ASN A 104 -10.98 -9.48 6.87
CA ASN A 104 -12.31 -9.22 6.36
C ASN A 104 -12.73 -7.87 6.96
N THR A 105 -13.48 -7.05 6.23
CA THR A 105 -14.10 -5.88 6.84
C THR A 105 -15.27 -6.31 7.72
N GLY A 106 -15.39 -5.67 8.89
CA GLY A 106 -16.51 -5.92 9.79
C GLY A 106 -17.86 -5.54 9.19
N LYS A 107 -18.93 -6.13 9.73
CA LYS A 107 -20.31 -5.84 9.34
C LYS A 107 -20.80 -4.54 9.99
N ALA A 108 -21.44 -3.68 9.19
CA ALA A 108 -22.10 -2.47 9.69
C ALA A 108 -23.60 -2.73 9.90
N LEU A 109 -24.12 -2.24 11.03
CA LEU A 109 -25.56 -2.26 11.28
C LEU A 109 -26.25 -1.31 10.29
N ASN A 110 -27.08 -1.85 9.41
CA ASN A 110 -27.95 -1.08 8.53
C ASN A 110 -29.40 -1.54 8.74
N SER A 111 -30.36 -0.69 8.40
CA SER A 111 -31.80 -1.00 8.55
C SER A 111 -32.31 -2.09 7.61
N ALA A 112 -31.52 -2.51 6.63
CA ALA A 112 -31.85 -3.56 5.67
C ALA A 112 -31.38 -4.96 6.11
N ASN A 113 -30.48 -5.05 7.10
CA ASN A 113 -29.85 -6.28 7.56
C ASN A 113 -30.53 -6.74 8.85
N SER A 114 -31.78 -7.22 8.74
CA SER A 114 -32.57 -7.75 9.85
C SER A 114 -32.67 -9.28 9.86
N GLU A 115 -32.15 -9.95 8.82
CA GLU A 115 -32.22 -11.40 8.67
C GLU A 115 -31.03 -12.10 9.35
N GLY A 116 -31.31 -13.27 9.93
CA GLY A 116 -30.31 -14.12 10.56
C GLY A 116 -30.48 -14.27 12.07
N LYS A 117 -29.50 -14.93 12.69
CA LYS A 117 -29.46 -15.17 14.14
C LYS A 117 -28.80 -13.98 14.83
N ALA A 118 -29.45 -13.46 15.88
CA ALA A 118 -28.85 -12.45 16.73
C ALA A 118 -27.60 -13.00 17.44
N LEU A 119 -26.44 -12.43 17.15
CA LEU A 119 -25.19 -12.70 17.84
C LEU A 119 -24.67 -11.41 18.49
N THR A 120 -23.98 -11.57 19.61
CA THR A 120 -23.29 -10.46 20.27
C THR A 120 -22.02 -10.11 19.52
N TYR A 121 -21.69 -8.83 19.44
CA TYR A 121 -20.49 -8.35 18.78
C TYR A 121 -19.81 -7.25 19.60
N ILE A 122 -18.48 -7.19 19.49
CA ILE A 122 -17.68 -6.13 20.09
C ILE A 122 -17.62 -4.93 19.15
N THR A 123 -17.64 -3.74 19.73
CA THR A 123 -17.39 -2.49 19.01
C THR A 123 -16.19 -1.77 19.59
N THR A 124 -15.79 -0.67 18.97
CA THR A 124 -14.72 0.18 19.49
C THR A 124 -14.99 0.67 20.92
N SER A 125 -16.25 0.79 21.36
CA SER A 125 -16.58 1.15 22.75
C SER A 125 -16.29 0.05 23.77
N ASN A 126 -16.04 -1.19 23.33
CA ASN A 126 -15.71 -2.31 24.21
C ASN A 126 -14.19 -2.49 24.37
N VAL A 127 -13.37 -1.72 23.63
CA VAL A 127 -11.92 -1.86 23.63
C VAL A 127 -11.31 -0.88 24.62
N TYR A 128 -10.67 -1.42 25.66
CA TYR A 128 -9.98 -0.64 26.68
C TYR A 128 -8.53 -1.06 26.79
N TRP A 129 -7.72 -0.25 27.48
CA TRP A 129 -6.34 -0.61 27.74
C TRP A 129 -6.26 -1.97 28.47
N ASN A 130 -5.51 -2.90 27.87
CA ASN A 130 -5.27 -4.25 28.35
C ASN A 130 -6.52 -5.15 28.54
N ARG A 131 -7.71 -4.77 28.06
CA ARG A 131 -8.89 -5.63 28.16
C ARG A 131 -9.98 -5.32 27.13
N PHE A 132 -10.86 -6.30 26.93
CA PHE A 132 -12.16 -6.09 26.30
C PHE A 132 -13.27 -6.13 27.34
N GLU A 133 -14.18 -5.16 27.30
CA GLU A 133 -15.35 -5.08 28.18
C GLU A 133 -16.52 -5.85 27.55
N LEU A 134 -16.90 -6.99 28.14
CA LEU A 134 -17.89 -7.92 27.59
C LEU A 134 -19.25 -7.90 28.31
N ASN A 135 -19.41 -7.03 29.30
CA ASN A 135 -20.65 -6.94 30.09
C ASN A 135 -21.80 -6.23 29.35
N ASP A 136 -21.47 -5.33 28.42
CA ASP A 136 -22.44 -4.59 27.60
C ASP A 136 -22.11 -4.78 26.12
N LEU A 137 -22.52 -5.93 25.57
CA LEU A 137 -22.36 -6.26 24.16
C LEU A 137 -23.64 -5.96 23.41
N LYS A 138 -23.48 -5.28 22.27
CA LYS A 138 -24.58 -5.08 21.32
C LYS A 138 -24.84 -6.38 20.57
N SER A 139 -26.05 -6.52 20.05
CA SER A 139 -26.45 -7.67 19.23
C SER A 139 -26.80 -7.23 17.82
N MET A 140 -26.43 -8.05 16.84
CA MET A 140 -26.75 -7.85 15.42
C MET A 140 -27.13 -9.20 14.79
N PRO A 141 -28.07 -9.25 13.83
CA PRO A 141 -28.37 -10.49 13.13
C PRO A 141 -27.28 -10.85 12.10
N PHE A 142 -26.87 -12.13 12.10
CA PHE A 142 -25.89 -12.73 11.20
C PHE A 142 -26.49 -13.91 10.45
N THR A 143 -26.17 -14.03 9.18
CA THR A 143 -26.57 -15.16 8.33
C THR A 143 -25.41 -16.15 8.18
N ASP A 144 -25.69 -17.43 7.93
CA ASP A 144 -24.64 -18.47 7.79
C ASP A 144 -23.70 -18.27 6.57
N SER A 145 -24.04 -17.36 5.66
CA SER A 145 -23.23 -17.00 4.49
C SER A 145 -22.26 -15.83 4.72
N GLU A 146 -22.16 -15.31 5.95
CA GLU A 146 -21.23 -14.25 6.36
C GLU A 146 -20.02 -14.80 7.12
#